data_AF-A0A1G4XA60-F1
#
_entry.id   AF-A0A1G4XA60-F1
#
_cell.length_a   1.000
_cell.length_b   1.000
_cell.length_c   1.000
_cell.angle_alpha   90.00
_cell.angle_beta   90.00
_cell.angle_gamma   90.00
#
_symmetry.space_group_name_H-M   'P 1'
#
loop_
_entity.id
_entity.type
_entity.pdbx_description
1 polymer ?
#
loop_
_entity_poly.entity_id
_entity_poly.type
_entity_poly.pdbx_seq_one_letter_code
_entity_poly.pdbx_strand_id
1 'polypeptide(L)'
;MLRPAQLTLGSLILAAHEPVRSFSALSQESFTELHEVISQLESALAKAFNYDRLNYLMLMMVDPDVHFHVIPRYAKTKYFNAREFIDSGWPGAPDFNRTYDIDAETNRLIIDHTVSCWGKK
;
A
#
# COMPACT_ATOMS: atom_id res chain seq x y z
N MET A 1 -5.06 2.67 4.60
CA MET A 1 -4.72 4.11 4.45
C MET A 1 -3.56 4.29 3.46
N LEU A 2 -3.40 5.47 2.86
CA LEU A 2 -2.20 5.75 2.04
C LEU A 2 -0.97 5.88 2.95
N ARG A 3 0.19 5.34 2.52
CA ARG A 3 1.46 5.61 3.20
C ARG A 3 1.83 7.08 2.99
N PRO A 4 2.09 7.89 4.04
CA PRO A 4 2.33 9.32 3.88
C PRO A 4 3.49 9.65 2.91
N ALA A 5 4.63 8.98 3.11
CA ALA A 5 5.73 9.00 2.15
C ALA A 5 5.55 7.81 1.18
N GLN A 6 5.59 8.03 -0.13
CA GLN A 6 5.41 6.94 -1.09
C GLN A 6 6.76 6.28 -1.38
N LEU A 7 6.86 4.95 -1.29
CA LEU A 7 8.06 4.24 -1.81
C LEU A 7 7.95 4.15 -3.34
N THR A 8 6.76 3.77 -3.78
CA THR A 8 6.31 3.71 -5.17
C THR A 8 4.89 4.27 -5.23
N LEU A 9 4.41 4.59 -6.44
CA LEU A 9 3.05 5.07 -6.64
C LEU A 9 2.02 4.06 -6.09
N GLY A 10 1.15 4.52 -5.19
CA GLY A 10 0.10 3.69 -4.59
C GLY A 10 0.54 2.87 -3.39
N SER A 11 1.64 3.22 -2.72
CA SER A 11 2.06 2.58 -1.47
C SER A 11 1.01 2.81 -0.37
N LEU A 12 0.51 1.73 0.24
CA LEU A 12 -0.50 1.77 1.30
C LEU A 12 0.01 1.18 2.61
N ILE A 13 -0.72 1.48 3.68
CA ILE A 13 -0.69 0.73 4.94
C ILE A 13 -2.05 0.05 5.13
N LEU A 14 -2.03 -1.26 5.34
CA LEU A 14 -3.16 -2.06 5.80
C LEU A 14 -2.95 -2.35 7.29
N ALA A 15 -3.72 -1.68 8.15
CA ALA A 15 -3.61 -1.83 9.59
C ALA A 15 -4.83 -2.58 10.15
N ALA A 16 -4.62 -3.39 11.18
CA ALA A 16 -5.69 -4.02 11.92
C ALA A 16 -6.49 -2.97 12.71
N HIS A 17 -7.79 -3.21 12.89
CA HIS A 17 -8.62 -2.39 13.77
C HIS A 17 -8.40 -2.72 15.25
N GLU A 18 -8.01 -3.95 15.56
CA GLU A 18 -7.74 -4.39 16.93
C GLU A 18 -6.45 -3.74 17.47
N PRO A 19 -6.45 -3.19 18.70
CA PRO A 19 -5.30 -2.51 19.29
C PRO A 19 -4.30 -3.51 19.88
N VAL A 20 -3.82 -4.44 19.04
CA VAL A 20 -2.84 -5.47 19.40
C VAL A 20 -1.50 -5.19 18.74
N ARG A 21 -0.42 -5.62 19.41
CA ARG A 21 0.97 -5.39 18.97
C ARG A 21 1.70 -6.64 18.49
N SER A 22 1.07 -7.80 18.64
CA SER A 22 1.60 -9.07 18.13
C SER A 22 0.63 -9.64 17.12
N PHE A 23 1.17 -10.14 16.00
CA PHE A 23 0.34 -10.68 14.92
C PHE A 23 -0.51 -11.87 15.37
N SER A 24 0.01 -12.68 16.29
CA SER A 24 -0.70 -13.83 16.86
C SER A 24 -1.83 -13.45 17.83
N ALA A 25 -1.92 -12.19 18.25
CA ALA A 25 -2.98 -11.72 19.13
C ALA A 25 -4.22 -11.22 18.37
N LEU A 26 -4.16 -11.14 17.04
CA LEU A 26 -5.36 -10.88 16.23
C LEU A 26 -6.36 -12.01 16.39
N SER A 27 -7.64 -11.63 16.42
CA SER A 27 -8.76 -12.56 16.43
C SER A 27 -8.84 -13.37 15.12
N GLN A 28 -9.54 -14.51 15.15
CA GLN A 28 -9.80 -15.30 13.94
C GLN A 28 -10.64 -14.52 12.93
N GLU A 29 -11.53 -13.66 13.43
CA GLU A 29 -12.34 -12.73 12.67
C GLU A 29 -11.46 -11.76 11.87
N SER A 30 -10.42 -11.19 12.49
CA SER A 30 -9.44 -10.34 11.79
C SER A 30 -8.71 -11.09 10.67
N PHE A 31 -8.34 -12.35 10.86
CA PHE A 31 -7.74 -13.15 9.78
C PHE A 31 -8.72 -13.45 8.65
N THR A 32 -10.01 -13.62 8.98
CA THR A 32 -11.07 -13.82 7.99
C THR A 32 -11.29 -12.54 7.17
N GLU A 33 -11.41 -11.39 7.83
CA GLU A 33 -11.52 -10.09 7.16
C GLU A 33 -10.28 -9.77 6.32
N LEU A 34 -9.09 -10.12 6.79
CA LEU A 34 -7.83 -9.90 6.06
C LEU A 34 -7.88 -10.52 4.65
N HIS A 35 -8.44 -11.72 4.50
CA HIS A 35 -8.61 -12.35 3.18
C HIS A 35 -9.49 -11.52 2.24
N GLU A 36 -10.63 -11.01 2.75
CA GLU A 36 -11.53 -10.17 1.97
C GLU A 36 -10.89 -8.85 1.57
N VAL A 37 -10.19 -8.21 2.50
CA VAL A 37 -9.57 -6.90 2.30
C VAL A 37 -8.38 -7.00 1.34
N ILE A 38 -7.54 -8.03 1.45
CA ILE A 38 -6.44 -8.26 0.51
C ILE A 38 -7.00 -8.46 -0.91
N SER A 39 -8.05 -9.27 -1.07
CA SER A 39 -8.68 -9.50 -2.38
C SER A 39 -9.20 -8.21 -3.02
N GLN A 40 -9.79 -7.32 -2.21
CA GLN A 40 -10.26 -6.01 -2.67
C GLN A 40 -9.10 -5.08 -3.02
N LEU A 41 -8.04 -5.05 -2.19
CA LEU A 41 -6.84 -4.24 -2.40
C LEU A 41 -6.14 -4.61 -3.70
N GLU A 42 -5.92 -5.90 -3.96
CA GLU A 42 -5.26 -6.39 -5.16
C GLU A 42 -5.99 -5.94 -6.43
N SER A 43 -7.31 -6.11 -6.43
CA SER A 43 -8.20 -5.70 -7.53
C SER A 43 -8.19 -4.17 -7.73
N ALA A 44 -8.32 -3.40 -6.65
CA ALA A 44 -8.37 -1.94 -6.72
C ALA A 44 -7.03 -1.36 -7.20
N LEU A 45 -5.90 -1.81 -6.64
CA LEU A 45 -4.56 -1.33 -7.02
C LEU A 45 -4.18 -1.75 -8.44
N ALA A 46 -4.60 -2.95 -8.89
CA ALA A 46 -4.36 -3.39 -10.26
C ALA A 46 -5.08 -2.49 -11.26
N LYS A 47 -6.36 -2.18 -10.99
CA LYS A 47 -7.14 -1.24 -11.81
C LYS A 47 -6.58 0.18 -11.76
N ALA A 48 -6.17 0.65 -10.59
CA ALA A 48 -5.72 2.02 -10.41
C ALA A 48 -4.38 2.29 -11.09
N PHE A 49 -3.41 1.39 -10.93
CA PHE A 49 -2.00 1.68 -11.30
C PHE A 49 -1.36 0.66 -12.23
N ASN A 50 -2.01 -0.48 -12.48
CA ASN A 50 -1.49 -1.56 -13.32
C ASN A 50 -0.03 -1.91 -12.97
N TYR A 51 0.16 -2.36 -11.73
CA TYR A 51 1.46 -2.76 -11.19
C TYR A 51 1.94 -4.10 -11.75
N ASP A 52 3.26 -4.35 -11.70
CA ASP A 52 3.86 -5.60 -12.18
C ASP A 52 3.86 -6.70 -11.09
N ARG A 53 4.07 -6.29 -9.83
CA ARG A 53 3.97 -7.14 -8.62
C ARG A 53 3.36 -6.34 -7.46
N LEU A 54 2.83 -7.04 -6.47
CA LEU A 54 2.40 -6.44 -5.21
C LEU A 54 3.19 -7.11 -4.06
N ASN A 55 3.68 -6.32 -3.12
CA ASN A 55 4.36 -6.85 -1.93
C ASN A 55 3.60 -6.47 -0.66
N TYR A 56 3.49 -7.42 0.25
CA TYR A 56 2.99 -7.22 1.61
C TYR A 56 4.15 -7.43 2.58
N LEU A 57 4.52 -6.40 3.34
CA LEU A 57 5.61 -6.47 4.31
C LEU A 57 5.10 -6.04 5.68
N MET A 58 5.16 -6.96 6.65
CA MET A 58 4.87 -6.64 8.05
C MET A 58 6.19 -6.47 8.79
N LEU A 59 6.55 -5.21 9.06
CA LEU A 59 7.83 -4.86 9.67
C LEU A 59 7.67 -4.41 11.12
N MET A 60 6.71 -3.51 11.40
CA MET A 60 6.35 -3.06 12.77
C MET A 60 7.53 -2.53 13.58
N MET A 61 8.51 -1.89 12.92
CA MET A 61 9.77 -1.45 13.55
C MET A 61 9.65 -0.10 14.27
N VAL A 62 8.68 0.74 13.89
CA VAL A 62 8.48 2.10 14.44
C VAL A 62 7.11 2.21 15.11
N ASP A 63 6.06 1.87 14.36
CA ASP A 63 4.71 1.73 14.88
C ASP A 63 4.50 0.27 15.31
N PRO A 64 4.15 0.02 16.60
CA PRO A 64 3.99 -1.34 17.12
C PRO A 64 2.64 -1.97 16.78
N ASP A 65 1.67 -1.22 16.24
CA ASP A 65 0.36 -1.77 15.90
C ASP A 65 0.48 -2.72 14.69
N VAL A 66 -0.35 -3.76 14.64
CA VAL A 66 -0.27 -4.75 13.56
C VAL A 66 -0.67 -4.13 12.22
N HIS A 67 0.29 -4.03 11.31
CA HIS A 67 0.06 -3.50 9.97
C HIS A 67 1.00 -4.09 8.91
N PHE A 68 0.53 -4.12 7.66
CA PHE A 68 1.31 -4.39 6.48
C PHE A 68 1.58 -3.10 5.70
N HIS A 69 2.81 -2.97 5.21
CA HIS A 69 3.13 -2.14 4.06
C HIS A 69 2.69 -2.89 2.80
N VAL A 70 1.78 -2.29 2.03
CA VAL A 70 1.31 -2.83 0.74
C VAL A 70 1.91 -1.98 -0.37
N ILE A 71 2.88 -2.55 -1.10
CA ILE A 71 3.73 -1.80 -2.02
C ILE A 71 3.54 -2.32 -3.45
N PRO A 72 2.82 -1.58 -4.32
CA PRO A 72 2.80 -1.85 -5.76
C PRO A 72 4.21 -1.69 -6.34
N ARG A 73 4.66 -2.66 -7.13
CA ARG A 73 6.01 -2.70 -7.70
C ARG A 73 5.97 -2.53 -9.20
N TYR A 74 6.98 -1.86 -9.75
CA TYR A 74 6.99 -1.44 -11.14
C TYR A 74 8.35 -1.69 -11.80
N ALA A 75 8.36 -2.41 -12.92
CA ALA A 75 9.56 -2.62 -13.72
C ALA A 75 9.93 -1.38 -14.55
N LYS A 76 8.98 -0.47 -14.73
CA LYS A 76 9.12 0.77 -15.50
C LYS A 76 8.61 1.95 -14.70
N THR A 77 9.12 3.13 -15.03
CA THR A 77 8.64 4.41 -14.50
C THR A 77 7.13 4.57 -14.66
N LYS A 78 6.47 5.07 -13.62
CA LYS A 78 5.06 5.49 -13.65
C LYS A 78 4.95 7.01 -13.56
N TYR A 79 3.93 7.55 -14.20
CA TYR A 79 3.60 8.96 -14.11
C TYR A 79 2.21 9.13 -13.51
N PHE A 80 2.06 10.04 -12.55
CA PHE A 80 0.78 10.37 -11.96
C PHE A 80 0.76 11.85 -11.58
N ASN A 81 -0.29 12.58 -11.98
CA ASN A 81 -0.40 14.02 -11.75
C ASN A 81 0.86 14.82 -12.15
N ALA A 82 1.38 14.56 -13.37
CA ALA A 82 2.62 15.14 -13.89
C ALA A 82 3.89 14.88 -13.05
N ARG A 83 3.84 13.97 -12.08
CA ARG A 83 4.99 13.52 -11.29
C ARG A 83 5.46 12.15 -11.73
N GLU A 84 6.76 11.93 -11.62
CA GLU A 84 7.43 10.68 -11.92
C GLU A 84 7.62 9.82 -10.66
N PHE A 85 7.35 8.52 -10.76
CA PHE A 85 7.57 7.53 -9.72
C PHE A 85 8.41 6.38 -10.28
N ILE A 86 9.57 6.14 -9.68
CA ILE A 86 10.52 5.08 -10.03
C ILE A 86 10.61 4.11 -8.86
N ASP A 87 10.45 2.83 -9.13
CA ASP A 87 10.69 1.77 -8.15
C ASP A 87 12.19 1.52 -8.01
N SER A 88 12.82 2.26 -7.11
CA SER A 88 14.26 2.18 -6.86
C SER A 88 14.73 0.83 -6.32
N GLY A 89 13.82 0.02 -5.76
CA GLY A 89 14.11 -1.31 -5.27
C GLY A 89 13.94 -2.42 -6.31
N TRP A 90 13.43 -2.14 -7.51
CA TRP A 90 13.17 -3.17 -8.52
C TRP A 90 14.48 -3.71 -9.15
N PRO A 91 14.63 -5.05 -9.38
CA PRO A 91 13.68 -6.14 -9.13
C PRO A 91 13.80 -6.80 -7.74
N GLY A 92 14.52 -6.20 -6.80
CA GLY A 92 14.71 -6.68 -5.43
C GLY A 92 13.61 -6.25 -4.45
N ALA A 93 13.93 -6.27 -3.16
CA ALA A 93 13.05 -5.80 -2.10
C ALA A 93 12.73 -4.30 -2.25
N PRO A 94 11.55 -3.82 -1.79
CA PRO A 94 11.26 -2.38 -1.79
C PRO A 94 12.34 -1.61 -1.01
N ASP A 95 12.79 -0.49 -1.58
CA ASP A 95 13.74 0.40 -0.90
C ASP A 95 12.98 1.37 0.00
N PHE A 96 13.08 1.18 1.32
CA PHE A 96 12.45 2.05 2.32
C PHE A 96 13.25 3.33 2.60
N ASN A 97 14.48 3.44 2.10
CA ASN A 97 15.34 4.62 2.28
C ASN A 97 15.09 5.69 1.21
N ARG A 98 14.47 5.31 0.08
CA ARG A 98 14.10 6.23 -1.00
C ARG A 98 12.60 6.40 -1.03
N THR A 99 12.15 7.59 -0.66
CA THR A 99 10.73 7.95 -0.67
C THR A 99 10.47 9.19 -1.49
N TYR A 100 9.28 9.25 -2.07
CA TYR A 100 8.71 10.44 -2.67
C TYR A 100 7.90 11.19 -1.62
N ASP A 101 8.33 12.41 -1.32
CA ASP A 101 7.51 13.38 -0.61
C ASP A 101 6.47 13.95 -1.57
N ILE A 102 5.22 13.53 -1.36
CA ILE A 102 4.09 13.99 -2.13
C ILE A 102 3.40 15.13 -1.38
N ASP A 103 3.03 16.18 -2.12
CA ASP A 103 2.21 17.24 -1.55
C ASP A 103 0.80 16.73 -1.23
N ALA A 104 0.06 17.50 -0.42
CA ALA A 104 -1.28 17.13 0.03
C ALA A 104 -2.25 16.90 -1.16
N GLU A 105 -2.08 17.65 -2.24
CA GLU A 105 -2.94 17.53 -3.42
C GLU A 105 -2.68 16.22 -4.18
N THR A 106 -1.41 15.89 -4.44
CA THR A 106 -1.04 14.62 -5.08
C THR A 106 -1.48 13.44 -4.21
N ASN A 107 -1.33 13.54 -2.89
CA ASN A 107 -1.81 12.54 -1.93
C ASN A 107 -3.32 12.31 -2.06
N ARG A 108 -4.11 13.39 -2.01
CA ARG A 108 -5.56 13.34 -2.19
C ARG A 108 -5.94 12.70 -3.52
N LEU A 109 -5.28 13.07 -4.61
CA LEU A 109 -5.56 12.50 -5.94
C LEU A 109 -5.25 11.01 -6.02
N ILE A 110 -4.17 10.54 -5.38
CA ILE A 110 -3.86 9.10 -5.30
C ILE A 110 -4.96 8.36 -4.52
N ILE A 111 -5.41 8.93 -3.39
CA ILE A 111 -6.50 8.36 -2.59
C ILE A 111 -7.79 8.29 -3.43
N ASP A 112 -8.21 9.40 -4.03
CA ASP A 112 -9.44 9.50 -4.81
C ASP A 112 -9.44 8.50 -5.97
N HIS A 113 -8.31 8.39 -6.69
CA HIS A 113 -8.16 7.44 -7.79
C HIS A 113 -8.23 5.99 -7.31
N THR A 114 -7.54 5.67 -6.21
CA THR A 114 -7.57 4.32 -5.62
C THR A 114 -8.98 3.94 -5.14
N VAL A 115 -9.68 4.87 -4.48
CA VAL A 115 -11.05 4.68 -3.99
C VAL A 115 -12.02 4.52 -5.15
N SER A 116 -11.84 5.24 -6.26
CA SER A 116 -12.69 5.08 -7.45
C SER A 116 -12.57 3.68 -8.09
N CYS A 117 -11.44 3.01 -7.88
CA CYS A 117 -11.18 1.65 -8.32
C CYS A 117 -11.61 0.59 -7.30
N TRP A 118 -11.97 1.02 -6.08
CA TRP A 118 -12.48 0.15 -5.04
C TRP A 118 -13.89 -0.31 -5.41
N GLY A 119 -14.06 -1.62 -5.60
CA GLY A 119 -15.38 -2.18 -5.89
C GLY A 119 -16.33 -1.92 -4.73
N LYS A 120 -17.44 -1.24 -4.96
CA LYS A 120 -18.56 -1.30 -4.03
C LYS A 120 -19.09 -2.74 -4.05
N LYS A 121 -19.15 -3.39 -2.88
CA LYS A 121 -20.06 -4.55 -2.71
C LYS A 121 -21.49 -4.09 -2.97
#